data_AF-A0A496D2N0-F1
#
_entry.id   AF-A0A496D2N0-F1
#
_cell.length_a   1.000
_cell.length_b   1.000
_cell.length_c   1.000
_cell.angle_alpha   90.00
_cell.angle_beta   90.00
_cell.angle_gamma   90.00
#
_symmetry.space_group_name_H-M   'P 1'
#
loop_
_entity.id
_entity.type
_entity.pdbx_description
1 polymer ?
#
loop_
_entity_poly.entity_id
_entity_poly.type
_entity_poly.pdbx_seq_one_letter_code
_entity_poly.pdbx_strand_id
1 'polypeptide(L)'
;MAHYKEGVVSYKILNEQAYVIKDTVFSIRIAVEPLHAHEVDFTVEGETQIVEKAEVEDVLHSILLETYPTRTYTSNDTIPLTSYTSGALYEVMLEGKKQQAGSYCDVRNAKLPPKEWHEAFNMKEYIWFDLFFCHMSTVN
;
A
#
# COMPACT_ATOMS: atom_id res chain seq x y z
N MET A 1 0.48 4.53 6.63
CA MET A 1 0.69 3.08 6.44
C MET A 1 -0.43 2.34 7.13
N ALA A 2 -0.97 1.32 6.48
CA ALA A 2 -1.89 0.38 7.08
C ALA A 2 -1.32 -1.03 6.97
N HIS A 3 -1.54 -1.83 8.01
CA HIS A 3 -1.04 -3.19 8.12
C HIS A 3 -2.19 -4.12 8.45
N TYR A 4 -2.45 -5.05 7.54
CA TYR A 4 -3.35 -6.16 7.75
C TYR A 4 -2.56 -7.36 8.27
N LYS A 5 -2.98 -7.92 9.40
CA LYS A 5 -2.49 -9.19 9.94
C LYS A 5 -3.63 -9.96 10.60
N GLU A 6 -3.89 -11.16 10.11
CA GLU A 6 -4.86 -12.12 10.70
C GLU A 6 -6.24 -11.53 11.06
N GLY A 7 -6.83 -10.72 10.17
CA GLY A 7 -8.16 -10.13 10.36
C GLY A 7 -8.16 -8.76 11.00
N VAL A 8 -6.99 -8.24 11.40
CA VAL A 8 -6.85 -6.95 12.06
C VAL A 8 -6.15 -5.96 11.13
N VAL A 9 -6.73 -4.77 10.98
CA VAL A 9 -6.09 -3.63 10.31
C VAL A 9 -5.62 -2.64 11.37
N SER A 10 -4.32 -2.32 11.34
CA SER A 10 -3.71 -1.27 12.14
C SER A 10 -3.19 -0.13 11.25
N TYR A 11 -3.17 1.10 11.78
CA TYR A 11 -2.75 2.28 11.05
C TYR A 11 -1.60 3.00 11.76
N LYS A 12 -0.61 3.44 10.98
CA LYS A 12 0.48 4.31 11.40
C LYS A 12 0.53 5.55 10.50
N ILE A 13 0.42 6.72 11.11
CA ILE A 13 0.66 8.00 10.42
C ILE A 13 2.18 8.14 10.25
N LEU A 14 2.64 8.29 9.01
CA LEU A 14 4.08 8.38 8.73
C LEU A 14 4.61 9.82 8.73
N ASN A 15 3.72 10.80 8.54
CA ASN A 15 4.02 12.22 8.61
C ASN A 15 3.33 12.84 9.81
N GLU A 16 4.07 13.10 10.89
CA GLU A 16 3.50 13.76 12.07
C GLU A 16 3.10 15.21 11.79
N GLN A 17 3.79 15.87 10.86
CA GLN A 17 3.47 17.23 10.42
C GLN A 17 2.72 17.20 9.08
N ALA A 18 1.59 17.89 9.01
CA ALA A 18 0.83 18.03 7.78
C ALA A 18 1.61 18.92 6.78
N TYR A 19 1.74 18.44 5.55
CA TYR A 19 2.33 19.22 4.47
C TYR A 19 1.27 20.13 3.85
N VAL A 20 1.54 21.43 3.81
CA VAL A 20 0.69 22.41 3.11
C VAL A 20 1.19 22.56 1.70
N ILE A 21 0.51 21.93 0.76
CA ILE A 21 0.80 22.06 -0.67
C ILE A 21 0.02 23.26 -1.20
N LYS A 22 0.74 24.27 -1.69
CA LYS A 22 0.14 25.47 -2.31
C LYS A 22 -0.05 25.33 -3.82
N ASP A 23 0.54 24.29 -4.40
CA ASP A 23 0.46 24.00 -5.84
C ASP A 23 -0.77 23.15 -6.17
N THR A 24 -1.18 23.20 -7.42
CA THR A 24 -2.24 22.38 -8.01
C THR A 24 -1.77 20.96 -8.36
N VAL A 25 -0.46 20.73 -8.40
CA VAL A 25 0.16 19.43 -8.67
C VAL A 25 0.99 19.00 -7.47
N PHE A 26 0.77 17.76 -7.04
CA PHE A 26 1.54 17.11 -5.98
C PHE A 26 2.18 15.84 -6.54
N SER A 27 3.48 15.68 -6.35
CA SER A 27 4.27 14.56 -6.87
C SER A 27 4.91 13.81 -5.71
N ILE A 28 4.72 12.49 -5.72
CA ILE A 28 5.23 11.57 -4.71
C ILE A 28 6.14 10.58 -5.43
N ARG A 29 7.38 10.43 -4.94
CA ARG A 29 8.26 9.34 -5.36
C ARG A 29 8.22 8.26 -4.31
N ILE A 30 7.89 7.05 -4.75
CA ILE A 30 7.79 5.87 -3.89
C ILE A 30 8.89 4.91 -4.34
N ALA A 31 9.83 4.64 -3.44
CA ALA A 31 10.87 3.64 -3.62
C ALA A 31 10.67 2.53 -2.60
N VAL A 32 10.85 1.30 -3.05
CA VAL A 32 10.38 0.10 -2.37
C VAL A 32 11.41 -0.99 -2.61
N GLU A 33 12.10 -1.43 -1.56
CA GLU A 33 13.17 -2.44 -1.66
C GLU A 33 12.94 -3.59 -0.67
N PRO A 34 12.92 -4.86 -1.13
CA PRO A 34 12.84 -6.01 -0.24
C PRO A 34 14.22 -6.30 0.37
N LEU A 35 14.44 -5.93 1.63
CA LEU A 35 15.72 -6.11 2.33
C LEU A 35 15.56 -7.02 3.57
N HIS A 36 15.23 -8.31 3.39
CA HIS A 36 15.12 -9.34 4.46
C HIS A 36 14.21 -9.01 5.68
N ALA A 37 13.51 -7.88 5.59
CA ALA A 37 12.31 -7.37 6.24
C ALA A 37 11.84 -6.25 5.27
N HIS A 38 10.54 -5.99 5.15
CA HIS A 38 10.06 -5.10 4.09
C HIS A 38 10.33 -3.62 4.46
N GLU A 39 11.27 -2.98 3.76
CA GLU A 39 11.59 -1.56 3.97
C GLU A 39 10.97 -0.72 2.86
N VAL A 40 10.34 0.40 3.25
CA VAL A 40 9.67 1.31 2.31
C VAL A 40 10.18 2.73 2.50
N ASP A 41 10.53 3.37 1.39
CA ASP A 41 11.04 4.73 1.37
C ASP A 41 10.09 5.65 0.59
N PHE A 42 9.57 6.66 1.28
CA PHE A 42 8.75 7.71 0.71
C PHE A 42 9.57 8.99 0.58
N THR A 43 9.72 9.48 -0.64
CA THR A 43 10.23 10.84 -0.85
C THR A 43 9.09 11.70 -1.39
N VAL A 44 8.64 12.64 -0.56
CA VAL A 44 7.71 13.69 -0.97
C VAL A 44 8.55 14.88 -1.47
N GLU A 45 8.27 15.37 -2.68
CA GLU A 45 9.17 16.25 -3.46
C GLU A 45 9.91 17.31 -2.63
N GLY A 46 11.24 17.16 -2.56
CA GLY A 46 12.18 18.25 -2.29
C GLY A 46 12.53 18.55 -0.84
N GLU A 47 11.73 18.12 0.15
CA GLU A 47 11.94 18.59 1.54
C GLU A 47 12.04 17.49 2.60
N THR A 48 11.41 16.31 2.42
CA THR A 48 11.45 15.28 3.46
C THR A 48 11.38 13.86 2.89
N GLN A 49 12.33 13.04 3.34
CA GLN A 49 12.33 11.60 3.17
C GLN A 49 11.70 10.97 4.41
N ILE A 50 10.66 10.16 4.21
CA ILE A 50 10.00 9.37 5.24
C ILE A 50 10.34 7.92 4.96
N VAL A 51 11.20 7.34 5.79
CA VAL A 51 11.56 5.93 5.70
C VAL A 51 10.80 5.17 6.77
N GLU A 52 10.04 4.16 6.36
CA GLU A 52 9.31 3.27 7.26
C GLU A 52 9.74 1.83 7.03
N LYS A 53 10.09 1.15 8.11
CA LYS A 53 10.43 -0.28 8.08
C LYS A 53 9.31 -1.06 8.74
N ALA A 54 8.78 -2.04 8.03
CA ALA A 54 7.74 -2.91 8.55
C ALA A 54 8.14 -4.37 8.29
N GLU A 55 8.25 -5.15 9.35
CA GLU A 55 8.33 -6.59 9.20
C GLU A 55 6.95 -7.11 8.80
N VAL A 56 6.90 -7.84 7.69
CA VAL A 56 5.69 -8.47 7.19
C VAL A 56 6.05 -9.92 6.91
N GLU A 57 5.30 -10.85 7.48
CA GLU A 57 5.51 -12.27 7.22
C GLU A 57 4.86 -12.65 5.88
N ASP A 58 5.39 -13.69 5.23
CA ASP A 58 4.80 -14.28 4.03
C ASP A 58 4.54 -13.33 2.85
N VAL A 59 5.36 -12.27 2.70
CA VAL A 59 5.30 -11.35 1.57
C VAL A 59 6.44 -11.63 0.59
N LEU A 60 6.06 -11.76 -0.67
CA LEU A 60 6.97 -12.15 -1.75
C LEU A 60 7.46 -10.93 -2.55
N HIS A 61 6.59 -9.95 -2.85
CA HIS A 61 6.96 -8.73 -3.61
C HIS A 61 6.04 -7.54 -3.28
N SER A 62 6.46 -6.36 -3.73
CA SER A 62 5.62 -5.16 -3.75
C SER A 62 4.84 -5.04 -5.05
N ILE A 63 3.67 -4.40 -4.97
CA ILE A 63 2.87 -4.02 -6.12
C ILE A 63 2.50 -2.55 -6.02
N LEU A 64 2.78 -1.81 -7.09
CA LEU A 64 2.18 -0.49 -7.27
C LEU A 64 0.68 -0.69 -7.49
N LEU A 65 -0.12 0.02 -6.69
CA LEU A 65 -1.55 0.03 -6.90
C LEU A 65 -1.82 1.08 -7.95
N GLU A 66 -2.01 0.60 -9.19
CA GLU A 66 -2.60 1.40 -10.25
C GLU A 66 -4.02 1.77 -9.82
N THR A 67 -4.11 2.84 -9.04
CA THR A 67 -5.33 3.57 -8.81
C THR A 67 -5.68 4.25 -10.12
N TYR A 68 -6.28 3.49 -11.03
CA TYR A 68 -7.16 4.06 -12.03
C TYR A 68 -8.52 4.19 -11.36
N PRO A 69 -8.78 5.28 -10.62
CA PRO A 69 -10.04 5.41 -9.96
C PRO A 69 -11.13 5.47 -11.04
N THR A 70 -12.25 4.84 -10.77
CA THR A 70 -13.42 4.88 -11.66
C THR A 70 -14.07 6.27 -11.68
N ARG A 71 -13.61 7.19 -10.82
CA ARG A 71 -14.03 8.59 -10.71
C ARG A 71 -12.85 9.48 -10.29
N THR A 72 -12.98 10.79 -10.44
CA THR A 72 -11.97 11.73 -9.92
C THR A 72 -11.90 11.66 -8.40
N TYR A 73 -10.67 11.72 -7.86
CA TYR A 73 -10.44 11.86 -6.43
C TYR A 73 -10.80 13.26 -5.92
N THR A 74 -11.24 13.32 -4.68
CA THR A 74 -11.57 14.52 -3.93
C THR A 74 -10.77 14.53 -2.63
N SER A 75 -10.73 15.67 -1.94
CA SER A 75 -10.09 15.79 -0.63
C SER A 75 -10.77 14.97 0.49
N ASN A 76 -11.88 14.29 0.20
CA ASN A 76 -12.52 13.36 1.14
C ASN A 76 -12.13 11.90 0.88
N ASP A 77 -11.32 11.64 -0.16
CA ASP A 77 -10.91 10.30 -0.53
C ASP A 77 -9.60 9.89 0.12
N THR A 78 -9.52 8.61 0.46
CA THR A 78 -8.26 7.92 0.76
C THR A 78 -7.77 7.27 -0.51
N ILE A 79 -6.54 7.59 -0.92
CA ILE A 79 -5.94 7.12 -2.17
C ILE A 79 -4.87 6.07 -1.83
N PRO A 80 -5.10 4.78 -2.12
CA PRO A 80 -4.08 3.76 -1.95
C PRO A 80 -2.99 3.94 -3.01
N LEU A 81 -1.73 3.96 -2.60
CA LEU A 81 -0.58 4.25 -3.47
C LEU A 81 0.16 2.99 -3.88
N THR A 82 0.59 2.20 -2.90
CA THR A 82 1.37 0.97 -3.11
C THR A 82 1.09 -0.02 -2.00
N SER A 83 1.40 -1.29 -2.23
CA SER A 83 1.28 -2.34 -1.21
C SER A 83 2.37 -3.38 -1.32
N TYR A 84 2.58 -4.10 -0.21
CA TYR A 84 3.45 -5.25 -0.11
C TYR A 84 2.61 -6.45 0.28
N THR A 85 2.64 -7.47 -0.56
CA THR A 85 1.72 -8.59 -0.47
C THR A 85 2.37 -9.85 -1.04
N SER A 86 1.88 -11.03 -0.65
CA SER A 86 2.15 -12.27 -1.38
C SER A 86 1.41 -12.35 -2.73
N GLY A 87 0.48 -11.44 -3.00
CA GLY A 87 -0.50 -11.58 -4.07
C GLY A 87 -1.61 -12.57 -3.72
N ALA A 88 -2.50 -12.86 -4.66
CA ALA A 88 -3.48 -13.91 -4.50
C ALA A 88 -2.77 -15.27 -4.62
N LEU A 89 -2.73 -16.04 -3.53
CA LEU A 89 -2.01 -17.31 -3.49
C LEU A 89 -2.76 -18.39 -4.26
N TYR A 90 -2.04 -19.11 -5.12
CA TYR A 90 -2.58 -20.24 -5.88
C TYR A 90 -1.57 -21.39 -5.94
N GLU A 91 -2.08 -22.62 -6.04
CA GLU A 91 -1.23 -23.81 -6.21
C GLU A 91 -0.75 -23.93 -7.66
N VAL A 92 0.54 -24.14 -7.85
CA VAL A 92 1.17 -24.45 -9.13
C VAL A 92 1.97 -25.74 -9.06
N MET A 93 2.03 -26.46 -10.17
CA MET A 93 2.92 -27.60 -10.32
C MET A 93 4.21 -27.15 -10.99
N LEU A 94 5.28 -27.12 -10.20
CA LEU A 94 6.64 -26.81 -10.66
C LEU A 94 7.51 -28.06 -10.44
N GLU A 95 8.10 -28.57 -11.51
CA GLU A 95 8.98 -29.75 -11.47
C GLU A 95 8.33 -30.99 -10.81
N GLY A 96 7.03 -31.19 -11.02
CA GLY A 96 6.28 -32.30 -10.42
C GLY A 96 5.98 -32.16 -8.93
N LYS A 97 6.31 -31.01 -8.32
CA LYS A 97 5.95 -30.67 -6.94
C LYS A 97 4.91 -29.57 -6.90
N LYS A 98 3.96 -29.69 -5.96
CA LYS A 98 3.06 -28.60 -5.61
C LYS A 98 3.85 -27.49 -4.92
N GLN A 99 3.75 -26.28 -5.44
CA GLN A 99 4.30 -25.07 -4.84
C GLN A 99 3.20 -24.00 -4.77
N GLN A 100 3.32 -23.06 -3.84
CA GLN A 100 2.48 -21.87 -3.85
C GLN A 100 3.13 -20.78 -4.67
N ALA A 101 2.34 -20.12 -5.51
CA ALA A 101 2.71 -18.93 -6.24
C ALA A 101 1.75 -17.78 -5.87
N GLY A 102 2.25 -16.56 -6.00
CA GLY A 102 1.49 -15.33 -5.78
C GLY A 102 1.08 -14.68 -7.09
N SER A 103 -0.21 -14.33 -7.25
CA SER A 103 -0.69 -13.54 -8.38
C SER A 103 -0.90 -12.08 -7.97
N TYR A 104 0.09 -11.25 -8.28
CA TYR A 104 0.05 -9.80 -8.09
C TYR A 104 -0.93 -9.09 -9.02
N CYS A 105 -0.99 -9.56 -10.26
CA CYS A 105 -1.84 -9.00 -11.29
C CYS A 105 -3.31 -9.16 -10.93
N ASP A 106 -3.72 -10.31 -10.37
CA ASP A 106 -5.12 -10.52 -9.99
C ASP A 106 -5.54 -9.59 -8.86
N VAL A 107 -4.70 -9.44 -7.83
CA VAL A 107 -4.96 -8.49 -6.73
C VAL A 107 -5.06 -7.06 -7.26
N ARG A 108 -4.10 -6.62 -8.08
CA ARG A 108 -4.11 -5.28 -8.68
C ARG A 108 -5.33 -5.06 -9.58
N ASN A 109 -5.66 -6.03 -10.44
CA ASN A 109 -6.70 -5.90 -11.46
C ASN A 109 -8.12 -6.09 -10.90
N ALA A 110 -8.25 -6.61 -9.68
CA ALA A 110 -9.54 -6.74 -9.00
C ALA A 110 -10.21 -5.38 -8.72
N LYS A 111 -9.43 -4.30 -8.70
CA LYS A 111 -9.89 -2.93 -8.38
C LYS A 111 -10.62 -2.85 -7.03
N LEU A 112 -10.27 -3.76 -6.11
CA LEU A 112 -10.76 -3.76 -4.73
C LEU A 112 -9.79 -2.95 -3.87
N PRO A 113 -10.29 -2.18 -2.89
CA PRO A 113 -9.43 -1.51 -1.93
C PRO A 113 -8.66 -2.55 -1.10
N PRO A 114 -7.42 -2.25 -0.67
CA PRO A 114 -6.59 -3.21 0.09
C PRO A 114 -7.27 -3.82 1.31
N LYS A 115 -8.14 -3.08 2.00
CA LYS A 115 -8.91 -3.56 3.16
C LYS A 115 -9.83 -4.76 2.86
N GLU A 116 -10.19 -4.99 1.59
CA GLU A 116 -11.10 -6.06 1.14
C GLU A 116 -10.35 -7.28 0.58
N TRP A 117 -9.02 -7.21 0.43
CA TRP A 117 -8.26 -8.29 -0.21
C TRP A 117 -8.22 -9.59 0.58
N HIS A 118 -8.26 -9.54 1.92
CA HIS A 118 -8.36 -10.76 2.70
C HIS A 118 -9.61 -11.56 2.32
N GLU A 119 -10.77 -10.91 2.29
CA GLU A 119 -12.04 -11.58 1.98
C GLU A 119 -12.05 -12.11 0.53
N ALA A 120 -11.42 -11.37 -0.40
CA ALA A 120 -11.38 -11.75 -1.80
C ALA A 120 -10.33 -12.83 -2.14
N PHE A 121 -9.18 -12.84 -1.46
CA PHE A 121 -8.01 -13.63 -1.85
C PHE A 121 -7.41 -14.48 -0.72
N ASN A 122 -8.02 -14.48 0.47
CA ASN A 122 -7.54 -15.18 1.67
C ASN A 122 -6.08 -14.82 2.04
N MET A 123 -5.69 -13.57 1.79
CA MET A 123 -4.34 -13.07 2.13
C MET A 123 -4.18 -12.94 3.64
N LYS A 124 -3.05 -13.40 4.19
CA LYS A 124 -2.83 -13.49 5.64
C LYS A 124 -2.21 -12.24 6.26
N GLU A 125 -1.25 -11.64 5.55
CA GLU A 125 -0.54 -10.46 5.99
C GLU A 125 -0.13 -9.61 4.78
N TYR A 126 -0.29 -8.30 4.90
CA TYR A 126 0.14 -7.33 3.89
C TYR A 126 0.11 -5.91 4.46
N ILE A 127 0.92 -5.03 3.88
CA ILE A 127 0.89 -3.59 4.19
C ILE A 127 0.52 -2.80 2.94
N TRP A 128 -0.16 -1.67 3.13
CA TRP A 128 -0.38 -0.70 2.08
C TRP A 128 -0.23 0.73 2.58
N PHE A 129 -0.04 1.64 1.64
CA PHE A 129 0.20 3.03 1.92
C PHE A 129 -0.87 3.88 1.30
N ASP A 130 -1.60 4.58 2.16
CA ASP A 130 -2.66 5.49 1.78
C ASP A 130 -2.17 6.93 1.86
N LEU A 131 -2.55 7.72 0.86
CA LEU A 131 -2.60 9.17 0.95
C LEU A 131 -3.99 9.57 1.44
N PHE A 132 -4.06 10.42 2.45
CA PHE A 132 -5.31 11.03 2.91
C PHE A 132 -5.09 12.54 3.08
N PHE A 133 -6.15 13.32 2.91
CA PHE A 133 -6.10 14.77 3.06
C PHE A 133 -6.66 15.16 4.44
N CYS A 134 -5.92 16.01 5.15
CA CYS A 134 -6.41 16.64 6.37
C CYS A 134 -7.08 17.96 6.03
N HIS A 135 -8.34 18.12 6.43
CA HIS A 135 -8.96 19.45 6.46
C HIS A 135 -8.44 20.18 7.68
N MET A 136 -7.57 21.18 7.47
CA MET A 136 -7.24 22.11 8.54
C MET A 136 -8.45 23.00 8.79
N SER A 137 -9.15 22.77 9.90
CA SER A 137 -10.11 23.74 10.42
C SER A 137 -9.35 25.02 10.74
N THR A 138 -9.58 26.10 10.00
CA THR A 138 -9.21 27.44 10.43
C THR A 138 -9.98 27.74 11.71
N VAL A 139 -9.28 27.66 12.85
CA VAL A 139 -9.79 28.24 14.09
C VAL A 139 -9.71 29.76 13.90
N ASN A 140 -10.86 30.38 13.68
CA ASN A 140 -11.02 31.83 13.70
C ASN A 140 -10.91 32.36 15.13
#